data_AF-A0A2T2U583-F1
#
_entry.id   AF-A0A2T2U583-F1
#
_cell.length_a   1.000
_cell.length_b   1.000
_cell.length_c   1.000
_cell.angle_alpha   90.00
_cell.angle_beta   90.00
_cell.angle_gamma   90.00
#
_symmetry.space_group_name_H-M   'P 1'
#
loop_
_entity.id
_entity.type
_entity.pdbx_description
1 polymer ?
#
loop_
_entity_poly.entity_id
_entity_poly.type
_entity_poly.pdbx_seq_one_letter_code
_entity_poly.pdbx_strand_id
1 'polypeptide(L)'
;MRSSRSVLRSHKLSSPTDRTSLGEVLGADGALDVPDGYSGALNADNFRMRTDSTGQPHFYQTSKPSDANWSGQFGRPGLDIPYVAAVAVSGDKVYG
;
A
#
# COMPACT_ATOMS: atom_id res chain seq x y z
N MET A 1 34.96 -22.66 -23.08
CA MET A 1 34.18 -21.42 -23.26
C MET A 1 32.92 -21.50 -22.42
N ARG A 2 32.67 -20.50 -21.57
CA ARG A 2 31.46 -20.35 -20.74
C ARG A 2 30.31 -19.86 -21.62
N SER A 3 29.07 -20.30 -21.37
CA SER A 3 27.91 -19.41 -21.17
C SER A 3 26.64 -20.23 -20.93
N SER A 4 26.24 -20.39 -19.67
CA SER A 4 24.85 -20.68 -19.31
C SER A 4 24.20 -19.34 -19.01
N ARG A 5 23.34 -18.86 -19.92
CA ARG A 5 22.52 -17.66 -19.67
C ARG A 5 21.45 -18.02 -18.63
N SER A 6 21.70 -17.62 -17.39
CA SER A 6 20.70 -17.63 -16.33
C SER A 6 19.60 -16.63 -16.68
N VAL A 7 18.36 -17.10 -16.58
CA VAL A 7 17.13 -16.39 -16.89
C VAL A 7 16.89 -15.33 -15.81
N LEU A 8 17.20 -14.06 -16.09
CA LEU A 8 16.65 -12.95 -15.31
C LEU A 8 15.21 -12.74 -15.78
N ARG A 9 14.26 -13.41 -15.12
CA ARG A 9 12.86 -12.99 -15.17
C ARG A 9 12.81 -11.62 -14.51
N SER A 10 12.72 -10.57 -15.33
CA SER A 10 12.28 -9.26 -14.87
C SER A 10 10.90 -9.45 -14.26
N HIS A 11 10.80 -9.46 -12.93
CA HIS A 11 9.55 -9.14 -12.29
C HIS A 11 9.25 -7.70 -12.70
N LYS A 12 8.43 -7.53 -13.74
CA LYS A 12 7.79 -6.27 -14.05
C LYS A 12 6.98 -5.95 -12.80
N LEU A 13 7.57 -5.19 -11.88
CA LEU A 13 6.83 -4.53 -10.81
C LEU A 13 5.73 -3.78 -11.55
N SER A 14 4.48 -4.21 -11.38
CA SER A 14 3.35 -3.43 -11.85
C SER A 14 3.55 -2.02 -11.31
N SER A 15 3.47 -1.05 -12.21
CA SER A 15 3.46 0.36 -11.83
C SER A 15 2.41 0.50 -10.72
N PRO A 16 2.59 1.32 -9.67
CA PRO A 16 1.55 1.56 -8.67
C PRO A 16 0.17 1.86 -9.30
N THR A 17 0.21 2.45 -10.49
CA THR A 17 -0.92 2.80 -11.37
C THR A 17 -1.63 1.63 -12.07
N ASP A 18 -1.00 0.44 -12.17
CA ASP A 18 -1.60 -0.75 -12.79
C ASP A 18 -2.48 -1.57 -11.81
N ARG A 19 -2.64 -1.07 -10.58
CA ARG A 19 -3.45 -1.71 -9.52
C ARG A 19 -4.85 -1.13 -9.50
N THR A 20 -5.82 -1.95 -9.08
CA THR A 20 -7.20 -1.53 -8.78
C THR A 20 -7.18 -0.31 -7.86
N SER A 21 -7.85 0.77 -8.27
CA SER A 21 -7.96 1.98 -7.46
C SER A 21 -8.78 1.70 -6.19
N LEU A 22 -8.42 2.33 -5.07
CA LEU A 22 -9.24 2.29 -3.85
C LEU A 22 -10.69 2.67 -4.16
N GLY A 23 -10.91 3.72 -4.97
CA GLY A 23 -12.25 4.21 -5.29
C GLY A 23 -13.18 3.18 -5.95
N GLU A 24 -12.64 2.09 -6.52
CA GLU A 24 -13.43 1.00 -7.11
C GLU A 24 -13.93 0.00 -6.07
N VAL A 25 -13.33 -0.01 -4.87
CA VAL A 25 -13.57 -0.99 -3.81
C VAL A 25 -13.95 -0.34 -2.48
N LEU A 26 -14.37 0.93 -2.49
CA LEU A 26 -14.91 1.58 -1.30
C LEU A 26 -16.43 1.43 -1.24
N GLY A 27 -16.93 1.14 -0.04
CA GLY A 27 -18.33 1.35 0.31
C GLY A 27 -18.66 2.85 0.34
N ALA A 28 -19.96 3.16 0.44
CA ALA A 28 -20.46 4.54 0.45
C ALA A 28 -19.95 5.37 1.64
N ASP A 29 -19.55 4.72 2.73
CA ASP A 29 -18.98 5.31 3.93
C ASP A 29 -17.44 5.47 3.85
N GLY A 30 -16.82 5.02 2.76
CA GLY A 30 -15.38 5.02 2.57
C GLY A 30 -14.65 3.84 3.22
N ALA A 31 -15.35 2.85 3.79
CA ALA A 31 -14.73 1.60 4.22
C ALA A 31 -14.36 0.74 3.00
N LEU A 32 -13.40 -0.18 3.16
CA LEU A 32 -13.11 -1.19 2.13
C LEU A 32 -14.28 -2.18 2.02
N ASP A 33 -14.85 -2.28 0.82
CA ASP A 33 -15.82 -3.28 0.43
C ASP A 33 -15.14 -4.31 -0.49
N VAL A 34 -14.40 -5.22 0.12
CA VAL A 34 -13.69 -6.30 -0.56
C VAL A 34 -14.13 -7.65 0.01
N PRO A 35 -14.08 -8.75 -0.77
CA PRO A 35 -14.43 -10.06 -0.27
C PRO A 35 -13.60 -10.49 0.94
N ASP A 36 -14.20 -11.27 1.84
CA ASP A 36 -13.49 -11.86 2.97
C ASP A 36 -12.25 -12.64 2.50
N GLY A 37 -11.12 -12.39 3.17
CA GLY A 37 -9.84 -13.01 2.81
C GLY A 37 -9.15 -12.40 1.59
N TYR A 38 -9.59 -11.22 1.12
CA TYR A 38 -8.89 -10.48 0.06
C TYR A 38 -7.40 -10.31 0.39
N SER A 39 -6.55 -10.69 -0.56
CA SER A 39 -5.12 -10.47 -0.53
C SER A 39 -4.68 -9.92 -1.87
N GLY A 40 -4.06 -8.75 -1.86
CA GLY A 40 -3.65 -8.04 -3.06
C GLY A 40 -3.09 -6.66 -2.74
N ALA A 41 -2.81 -5.90 -3.79
CA ALA A 41 -2.35 -4.52 -3.66
C ALA A 41 -3.35 -3.60 -4.37
N LEU A 42 -3.77 -2.55 -3.66
CA LEU A 42 -4.65 -1.50 -4.18
C LEU A 42 -3.82 -0.24 -4.46
N ASN A 43 -4.29 0.57 -5.41
CA ASN A 43 -3.76 1.91 -5.63
C ASN A 43 -4.49 2.90 -4.71
N ALA A 44 -3.76 3.51 -3.79
CA ALA A 44 -4.27 4.51 -2.85
C ALA A 44 -3.97 5.96 -3.26
N ASP A 45 -3.50 6.19 -4.50
CA ASP A 45 -3.23 7.53 -5.01
C ASP A 45 -4.46 8.44 -4.88
N ASN A 46 -4.25 9.65 -4.36
CA ASN A 46 -5.30 10.64 -4.09
C ASN A 46 -6.35 10.18 -3.06
N PHE A 47 -6.03 9.21 -2.20
CA PHE A 47 -6.85 8.88 -1.04
C PHE A 47 -6.07 9.11 0.27
N ARG A 48 -6.80 9.50 1.31
CA ARG A 48 -6.30 9.57 2.67
C ARG A 48 -7.13 8.66 3.57
N MET A 49 -6.45 7.83 4.33
CA MET A 49 -7.07 7.06 5.41
C MET A 49 -7.33 7.95 6.63
N ARG A 50 -8.50 7.78 7.24
CA ARG A 50 -8.83 8.27 8.59
C ARG A 50 -9.55 7.15 9.34
N THR A 51 -9.29 7.04 10.63
CA THR A 51 -10.10 6.17 11.50
C THR A 51 -11.31 6.93 12.01
N ASP A 52 -12.45 6.26 12.08
CA ASP A 52 -13.66 6.78 12.72
C ASP A 52 -13.55 6.74 14.27
N SER A 53 -14.68 6.95 14.97
CA SER A 53 -14.72 6.88 16.44
C SER A 53 -14.52 5.46 16.98
N THR A 54 -14.73 4.42 16.16
CA THR A 54 -14.56 3.00 16.53
C THR A 54 -13.16 2.48 16.23
N GLY A 55 -12.37 3.22 15.44
CA GLY A 55 -11.04 2.82 14.98
C GLY A 55 -11.03 2.16 13.61
N GLN A 56 -12.19 2.04 12.94
CA GLN A 56 -12.29 1.46 11.61
C GLN A 56 -11.69 2.41 10.56
N PRO A 57 -10.85 1.92 9.63
CA PRO A 57 -10.28 2.76 8.58
C PRO A 57 -11.30 3.09 7.49
N HIS A 58 -11.43 4.39 7.19
CA HIS A 58 -12.17 4.93 6.06
C HIS A 58 -11.23 5.73 5.15
N PHE A 59 -11.43 5.65 3.84
CA PHE A 59 -10.63 6.34 2.84
C PHE A 59 -11.45 7.44 2.17
N TYR A 60 -10.84 8.61 2.03
CA TYR A 60 -11.46 9.78 1.41
C TYR A 60 -10.59 10.33 0.31
N GLN A 61 -11.20 10.79 -0.77
CA GLN A 61 -10.46 11.47 -1.83
C GLN A 61 -9.76 12.71 -1.28
N THR A 62 -8.52 12.90 -1.70
CA THR A 62 -7.70 14.05 -1.36
C THR A 62 -6.88 14.47 -2.57
N SER A 63 -6.80 15.77 -2.82
CA SER A 63 -5.91 16.36 -3.82
C SER A 63 -4.51 16.61 -3.29
N LYS A 64 -4.23 16.27 -2.02
CA LYS A 64 -2.90 16.38 -1.43
C LYS A 64 -2.15 15.09 -1.70
N PRO A 65 -1.23 15.04 -2.67
CA PRO A 65 -0.37 13.88 -2.83
C PRO A 65 0.44 13.65 -1.54
N SER A 66 0.90 12.41 -1.35
CA SER A 66 2.01 12.09 -0.46
C SER A 66 3.06 13.19 -0.59
N ASP A 67 3.37 13.89 0.51
CA ASP A 67 4.39 14.92 0.44
C ASP A 67 5.79 14.29 0.26
N ALA A 68 6.78 15.11 -0.11
CA ALA A 68 8.14 14.63 -0.35
C ALA A 68 8.84 14.10 0.92
N ASN A 69 8.23 14.26 2.10
CA ASN A 69 8.77 13.73 3.36
C ASN A 69 8.34 12.28 3.61
N TRP A 70 7.36 11.77 2.85
CA TRP A 70 6.97 10.37 2.86
C TRP A 70 7.81 9.56 1.86
N SER A 71 8.63 8.64 2.38
CA SER A 71 9.28 7.61 1.57
C SER A 71 8.43 6.34 1.59
N GLY A 72 8.00 5.88 0.42
CA GLY A 72 7.37 4.56 0.26
C GLY A 72 8.36 3.39 0.31
N GLN A 73 9.64 3.65 0.53
CA GLN A 73 10.67 2.61 0.62
C GLN A 73 10.82 2.13 2.06
N PHE A 74 10.40 0.89 2.30
CA PHE A 74 10.58 0.20 3.57
C PHE A 74 11.92 -0.57 3.65
N GLY A 75 12.73 -0.57 2.58
CA GLY A 75 14.06 -1.22 2.54
C GLY A 75 15.05 -0.40 1.72
N ARG A 76 16.33 -0.43 2.12
CA ARG A 76 17.43 0.19 1.37
C ARG A 76 18.26 -0.89 0.67
N PRO A 77 18.84 -0.62 -0.51
CA PRO A 77 19.81 -1.53 -1.12
C PRO A 77 20.92 -1.90 -0.11
N GLY A 78 21.17 -3.19 0.09
CA GLY A 78 22.17 -3.71 1.04
C GLY A 78 21.62 -4.20 2.38
N LEU A 79 20.32 -4.08 2.64
CA LEU A 79 19.64 -4.65 3.81
C LEU A 79 18.79 -5.85 3.37
N ASP A 80 19.18 -7.06 3.78
CA ASP A 80 18.48 -8.30 3.47
C ASP A 80 17.40 -8.58 4.54
N ILE A 81 16.36 -7.73 4.54
CA ILE A 81 15.21 -7.85 5.44
C ILE A 81 14.03 -8.44 4.68
N PRO A 82 13.54 -9.65 5.05
CA PRO A 82 12.52 -10.37 4.29
C PRO A 82 11.10 -9.81 4.45
N TYR A 83 10.85 -9.00 5.47
CA TYR A 83 9.56 -8.35 5.72
C TYR A 83 9.73 -7.08 6.54
N VAL A 84 8.77 -6.17 6.41
CA VAL A 84 8.67 -4.97 7.24
C VAL A 84 7.33 -4.96 7.94
N ALA A 85 7.37 -4.83 9.27
CA ALA A 85 6.18 -4.58 10.06
C ALA A 85 5.86 -3.09 9.99
N ALA A 86 4.63 -2.76 9.60
CA ALA A 86 4.09 -1.41 9.66
C ALA A 86 2.95 -1.40 10.69
N VAL A 87 2.85 -0.32 11.46
CA VAL A 87 1.81 -0.11 12.46
C VAL A 87 1.21 1.27 12.22
N ALA A 88 -0.12 1.36 12.20
CA ALA A 88 -0.78 2.65 12.03
C ALA A 88 -0.93 3.35 13.38
N VAL A 89 -0.66 4.65 13.44
CA VAL A 89 -0.73 5.45 14.68
C VAL A 89 -1.56 6.72 14.45
N SER A 90 -2.45 7.04 15.39
CA SER A 90 -3.23 8.29 15.38
C SER A 90 -3.24 8.89 16.79
N GLY A 91 -2.52 9.99 16.98
CA GLY A 91 -2.29 10.55 18.32
C GLY A 91 -1.53 9.55 19.20
N ASP A 92 -2.16 9.13 20.29
CA ASP A 92 -1.68 8.14 21.25
C ASP A 92 -2.18 6.70 20.96
N LYS A 93 -2.96 6.51 19.89
CA LYS A 93 -3.53 5.21 19.52
C LYS A 93 -2.68 4.46 18.52
N VAL A 94 -2.56 3.15 18.72
CA VAL A 94 -1.81 2.20 17.87
C VAL A 94 -2.78 1.15 17.31
N TYR A 95 -2.71 0.87 16.01
CA TYR A 95 -3.53 -0.10 15.30
C TYR A 95 -2.62 -1.09 14.56
N GLY A 96 -2.81 -2.39 14.80
CA GLY A 96 -2.01 -3.48 14.24
C GLY A 96 -2.84 -4.74 14.01
#